data_AF-A0A3B5KMD2-F1
#
_entry.id   AF-A0A3B5KMD2-F1
#
_cell.length_a   1.000
_cell.length_b   1.000
_cell.length_c   1.000
_cell.angle_alpha   90.00
_cell.angle_beta   90.00
_cell.angle_gamma   90.00
#
_symmetry.space_group_name_H-M   'P 1'
#
loop_
_entity.id
_entity.type
_entity.pdbx_description
1 polymer ?
#
loop_
_entity_poly.entity_id
_entity_poly.type
_entity_poly.pdbx_seq_one_letter_code
_entity_poly.pdbx_strand_id
1 'polypeptide(L)' 'MMGSRLPPAALSLKQFLQRQKVLGVYRSMLRTIRQVPDEADRKYLRGWAREEFKRNKNRPATFRSVLRPTFELKLHH' A
#
# COMPACT_ATOMS: atom_id res chain seq x y z
N MET A 1 29.47 26.01 12.18
CA MET A 1 29.10 24.72 11.56
C MET A 1 27.62 24.72 11.27
N MET A 2 27.23 24.62 9.99
CA MET A 2 25.84 24.64 9.56
C MET A 2 25.32 23.20 9.62
N GLY A 3 24.82 22.79 10.79
CA GLY A 3 24.17 21.49 10.94
C GLY A 3 22.95 21.45 10.02
N SER A 4 22.91 20.48 9.12
CA SER A 4 21.79 20.23 8.21
C SER A 4 20.53 20.00 9.03
N ARG A 5 19.73 21.07 9.20
CA ARG A 5 18.43 21.01 9.88
C ARG A 5 17.44 20.33 8.95
N LEU A 6 17.42 19.00 8.97
CA LEU A 6 16.28 18.25 8.44
C LEU A 6 15.02 18.83 9.09
N PRO A 7 13.99 19.19 8.31
CA PRO A 7 12.77 19.77 8.88
C PRO A 7 12.20 18.79 9.91
N PRO A 8 11.61 19.25 11.02
CA PRO A 8 11.08 18.38 12.08
C PRO A 8 9.99 17.40 11.59
N ALA A 9 9.42 17.63 10.41
CA ALA A 9 8.49 16.73 9.73
C ALA A 9 9.18 15.67 8.83
N ALA A 10 10.51 15.68 8.72
CA ALA A 10 11.26 14.71 7.93
C ALA A 10 11.13 13.32 8.57
N LEU A 11 10.63 12.36 7.79
CA LEU A 11 10.61 10.96 8.19
C LEU A 11 12.04 10.49 8.45
N SER A 12 12.22 9.66 9.48
CA SER A 12 13.49 8.96 9.64
C SER A 12 13.76 8.07 8.42
N LEU A 13 15.03 7.79 8.11
CA LEU A 13 15.40 6.93 6.99
C LEU A 13 14.65 5.57 7.04
N LYS A 14 14.51 5.00 8.24
CA LYS A 14 13.75 3.77 8.46
C LYS A 14 12.27 3.92 8.10
N GLN A 15 11.63 5.00 8.52
CA GLN A 15 10.23 5.30 8.19
C GLN A 15 10.06 5.55 6.68
N PHE A 16 10.98 6.27 6.05
CA PHE A 16 10.99 6.52 4.62
C PHE A 16 11.08 5.21 3.81
N LEU A 17 12.07 4.36 4.10
CA LEU A 17 12.24 3.07 3.44
C LEU A 17 11.02 2.16 3.66
N GLN A 18 10.43 2.19 4.86
CA GLN A 18 9.23 1.42 5.14
C GLN A 18 8.03 1.92 4.30
N ARG A 19 7.86 3.24 4.17
CA ARG A 19 6.82 3.83 3.33
C ARG A 19 7.02 3.49 1.86
N GLN A 20 8.26 3.50 1.36
CA GLN A 20 8.58 3.07 -0.01
C GLN A 20 8.14 1.62 -0.27
N LYS A 21 8.43 0.69 0.65
CA LYS A 21 7.99 -0.72 0.53
C LYS A 21 6.46 -0.86 0.48
N VAL A 22 5.74 -0.19 1.37
CA VAL A 22 4.27 -0.22 1.41
C VAL A 22 3.67 0.36 0.13
N LEU A 23 4.20 1.48 -0.36
CA LEU A 23 3.77 2.10 -1.61
C LEU A 23 4.05 1.21 -2.83
N GLY A 24 5.15 0.45 -2.83
CA GLY A 24 5.45 -0.53 -3.86
C GLY A 24 4.35 -1.59 -3.98
N VAL A 25 3.95 -2.19 -2.86
CA VAL A 25 2.84 -3.16 -2.81
C VAL A 25 1.53 -2.51 -3.28
N TYR A 26 1.22 -1.31 -2.81
CA TYR A 26 0.01 -0.59 -3.19
C TYR A 26 -0.10 -0.38 -4.70
N ARG A 27 0.97 0.14 -5.31
CA ARG A 27 1.02 0.42 -6.76
C ARG A 27 0.92 -0.88 -7.56
N SER A 28 1.52 -1.96 -7.08
CA SER A 28 1.40 -3.28 -7.70
C SER A 28 -0.06 -3.74 -7.72
N MET A 29 -0.75 -3.69 -6.57
CA MET A 29 -2.17 -4.06 -6.48
C MET A 29 -3.03 -3.20 -7.40
N LEU A 30 -2.84 -1.87 -7.41
CA LEU A 30 -3.60 -0.99 -8.29
C LEU A 30 -3.38 -1.27 -9.77
N ARG A 31 -2.18 -1.72 -10.17
CA ARG A 31 -1.91 -2.14 -11.55
C ARG A 31 -2.66 -3.42 -11.89
N THR A 32 -2.68 -4.41 -11.00
CA THR A 32 -3.44 -5.64 -11.19
C THR A 32 -4.94 -5.36 -11.27
N ILE A 33 -5.48 -4.50 -10.39
CA ILE A 33 -6.89 -4.09 -10.45
C ILE A 33 -7.23 -3.48 -11.82
N ARG A 34 -6.35 -2.66 -12.42
CA ARG A 34 -6.61 -2.09 -13.76
C ARG A 34 -6.72 -3.11 -14.89
N GLN A 35 -6.18 -4.32 -14.70
CA GLN A 35 -6.27 -5.41 -15.68
C GLN A 35 -7.58 -6.19 -15.59
N VAL A 36 -8.38 -5.97 -14.54
CA VAL A 36 -9.69 -6.62 -14.39
C VAL A 36 -10.65 -6.05 -15.45
N PRO A 37 -11.27 -6.89 -16.29
CA PRO A 37 -12.13 -6.42 -17.39
C PRO A 37 -13.39 -5.72 -16.87
N ASP A 38 -13.99 -6.25 -15.82
CA ASP A 38 -15.23 -5.72 -15.25
C ASP A 38 -15.01 -4.42 -14.45
N GLU A 39 -15.82 -3.39 -14.71
CA GLU A 39 -15.70 -2.09 -14.03
C GLU A 39 -16.24 -2.11 -12.61
N ALA A 40 -17.27 -2.91 -12.33
CA ALA A 40 -17.83 -3.05 -10.99
C ALA A 40 -16.81 -3.71 -10.05
N ASP A 41 -16.14 -4.77 -10.51
CA ASP A 41 -15.07 -5.45 -9.79
C ASP A 41 -13.87 -4.52 -9.59
N ARG A 42 -13.49 -3.75 -10.62
CA ARG A 42 -12.46 -2.71 -10.48
C ARG A 42 -12.78 -1.71 -9.39
N LYS A 43 -14.02 -1.22 -9.33
CA LYS A 43 -14.47 -0.26 -8.32
C LYS A 43 -14.49 -0.88 -6.93
N TYR A 44 -14.99 -2.12 -6.82
CA TYR A 44 -15.01 -2.89 -5.58
C TYR A 44 -13.60 -3.12 -5.03
N LEU A 45 -12.70 -3.69 -5.83
CA LEU A 45 -11.32 -4.01 -5.42
C LEU A 45 -10.54 -2.75 -5.06
N ARG A 46 -10.75 -1.64 -5.78
CA ARG A 46 -10.12 -0.35 -5.45
C ARG A 46 -10.61 0.21 -4.12
N GLY A 47 -11.91 0.09 -3.84
CA GLY A 47 -12.51 0.48 -2.56
C GLY A 47 -11.95 -0.36 -1.42
N TRP A 48 -11.97 -1.69 -1.58
CA TRP A 48 -11.43 -2.63 -0.61
C TRP A 48 -9.93 -2.37 -0.33
N ALA A 49 -9.12 -2.21 -1.38
CA ALA A 49 -7.69 -1.92 -1.21
C ALA A 49 -7.46 -0.61 -0.46
N ARG A 50 -8.26 0.43 -0.71
CA ARG A 50 -8.15 1.69 0.05
C ARG A 50 -8.44 1.50 1.53
N GLU A 51 -9.51 0.78 1.86
CA GLU A 51 -9.89 0.54 3.25
C GLU A 51 -8.85 -0.30 3.98
N GLU A 52 -8.26 -1.32 3.33
CA GLU A 52 -7.22 -2.09 3.98
C GLU A 52 -5.93 -1.33 4.22
N PHE A 53 -5.55 -0.42 3.31
CA PHE A 53 -4.40 0.44 3.52
C PHE A 53 -4.63 1.46 4.63
N LYS A 54 -5.87 1.92 4.83
CA LYS A 54 -6.23 2.76 5.98
C LYS A 54 -6.15 1.98 7.29
N ARG A 55 -6.73 0.78 7.36
CA ARG A 55 -6.73 -0.09 8.55
C ARG A 55 -5.32 -0.48 8.98
N ASN A 56 -4.42 -0.70 8.02
CA ASN A 56 -3.05 -1.16 8.26
C ASN A 56 -1.99 -0.04 8.21
N LYS A 57 -2.40 1.23 8.27
CA LYS A 57 -1.49 2.40 8.17
C LYS A 57 -0.26 2.31 9.10
N ASN A 58 -0.45 1.75 10.29
CA ASN A 58 0.60 1.63 11.32
C ASN A 58 1.23 0.24 11.39
N ARG A 59 0.87 -0.68 10.48
CA ARG A 59 1.33 -2.09 10.48
C ARG A 59 1.97 -2.47 9.15
N PRO A 60 3.20 -2.00 8.88
CA PRO A 60 3.84 -2.17 7.59
C PRO A 60 4.19 -3.63 7.23
N ALA A 61 4.39 -4.47 8.25
CA ALA A 61 4.67 -5.89 8.07
C ALA A 61 3.46 -6.65 7.47
N THR A 62 2.24 -6.22 7.82
CA THR A 62 0.98 -6.86 7.41
C THR A 62 0.71 -6.76 5.91
N PHE A 63 1.26 -5.76 5.22
CA PHE A 63 1.06 -5.60 3.77
C PHE A 63 1.61 -6.78 2.96
N ARG A 64 2.74 -7.35 3.37
CA ARG A 64 3.38 -8.45 2.65
C ARG A 64 2.84 -9.81 3.08
N SER A 65 2.60 -10.00 4.38
CA SER A 65 2.21 -11.29 4.94
C SER A 65 0.70 -11.59 4.84
N VAL A 66 -0.15 -10.56 4.84
CA VAL A 66 -1.61 -10.75 4.89
C VAL A 66 -2.29 -10.11 3.69
N LEU A 67 -2.05 -8.82 3.42
CA LEU A 67 -2.85 -8.10 2.42
C LEU A 67 -2.63 -8.58 0.99
N ARG A 68 -1.40 -8.96 0.61
CA ARG A 68 -1.12 -9.52 -0.72
C ARG A 68 -1.86 -10.86 -0.93
N PRO A 69 -1.70 -11.89 -0.08
CA PRO A 69 -2.48 -13.12 -0.23
C PRO A 69 -4.00 -12.90 -0.25
N THR A 70 -4.53 -12.03 0.62
CA THR A 70 -5.99 -11.75 0.65
C THR A 70 -6.48 -11.07 -0.63
N PHE A 71 -5.66 -10.24 -1.26
CA PHE A 71 -5.99 -9.61 -2.53
C PHE A 71 -6.04 -10.63 -3.68
N GLU A 72 -5.08 -11.55 -3.75
CA GLU A 72 -5.10 -12.62 -4.76
C GLU A 72 -6.36 -13.50 -4.61
N LEU A 73 -6.75 -13.85 -3.39
CA LEU A 73 -8.01 -14.58 -3.15
C LEU A 73 -9.23 -13.82 -3.68
N LYS A 74 -9.27 -12.50 -3.52
CA LYS A 74 -10.37 -11.65 -4.01
C LYS A 74 -10.35 -11.39 -5.52
N LEU A 75 -9.25 -11.70 -6.20
CA LEU A 75 -9.17 -11.60 -7.67
C LEU A 75 -9.72 -12.84 -8.37
N HIS A 76 -9.76 -13.98 -7.69
CA HIS A 76 -10.18 -15.27 -8.25
C HIS A 76 -11.62 -15.67 -7.92
N HIS A 77 -12.38 -14.78 -7.27
CA HIS A 77 -13.81 -14.91 -6.99
C HIS A 77 -14.58 -13.84 -7.76
#